data_AF-A0A9E7B2Y1-F1
#
_entry.id   AF-A0A9E7B2Y1-F1
#
_cell.length_a   1.000
_cell.length_b   1.000
_cell.length_c   1.000
_cell.angle_alpha   90.00
_cell.angle_beta   90.00
_cell.angle_gamma   90.00
#
_symmetry.space_group_name_H-M   'P 1'
#
loop_
_entity.id
_entity.type
_entity.pdbx_description
1 polymer ?
#
loop_
_entity_poly.entity_id
_entity_poly.type
_entity_poly.pdbx_seq_one_letter_code
_entity_poly.pdbx_strand_id
1 'polypeptide(L)'
;MRNEQIRKTVRTLFDRIGEAAVRATLRQKTQSAYEPGSVGVETLSETAIRLVRTEKSLRDSKNVAGSVITAPYHYALIECESVVPKADDDLLIGSDVFTLLQVIVADTGAGILYEVCYQ
;
A
#
# COMPACT_ATOMS: atom_id res chain seq x y z
N MET A 1 2.83 -11.99 -22.11
CA MET A 1 3.01 -10.72 -22.86
C MET A 1 2.22 -9.55 -22.28
N ARG A 2 0.90 -9.67 -22.06
CA ARG A 2 0.07 -8.56 -21.53
C ARG A 2 0.53 -8.02 -20.16
N ASN A 3 0.85 -8.90 -19.21
CA ASN A 3 1.26 -8.47 -17.87
C ASN A 3 2.61 -7.75 -17.88
N GLU A 4 3.56 -8.18 -18.70
CA GLU A 4 4.85 -7.48 -18.88
C GLU A 4 4.66 -6.07 -19.46
N GLN A 5 3.70 -5.89 -20.37
CA GLN A 5 3.36 -4.56 -20.89
C GLN A 5 2.75 -3.67 -19.81
N ILE A 6 1.88 -4.22 -18.96
CA ILE A 6 1.32 -3.49 -17.80
C ILE A 6 2.45 -3.09 -16.85
N ARG A 7 3.36 -4.02 -16.51
CA ARG A 7 4.54 -3.74 -15.68
C ARG A 7 5.37 -2.60 -16.22
N LYS A 8 5.73 -2.68 -17.50
CA LYS A 8 6.48 -1.61 -18.18
C LYS A 8 5.74 -0.28 -18.14
N THR A 9 4.42 -0.28 -18.32
CA THR A 9 3.60 0.94 -18.35
C THR A 9 3.54 1.59 -16.97
N VAL A 10 3.30 0.83 -15.90
CA VAL A 10 3.27 1.34 -14.52
C VAL A 10 4.64 1.91 -14.14
N ARG A 11 5.73 1.17 -14.40
CA ARG A 11 7.09 1.65 -14.14
C ARG A 11 7.35 2.98 -14.86
N THR A 12 7.02 3.04 -16.15
CA THR A 12 7.16 4.27 -16.96
C THR A 12 6.32 5.42 -16.40
N LEU A 13 5.12 5.14 -15.88
CA LEU A 13 4.26 6.15 -15.28
C LEU A 13 4.89 6.72 -14.00
N PHE A 14 5.37 5.87 -13.09
CA PHE A 14 6.07 6.32 -11.88
C PHE A 14 7.38 7.05 -12.21
N ASP A 15 8.13 6.59 -13.22
CA ASP A 15 9.34 7.28 -13.69
C ASP A 15 9.03 8.67 -14.26
N ARG A 16 7.91 8.81 -14.98
CA ARG A 16 7.46 10.10 -15.55
C ARG A 16 6.92 11.07 -14.49
N ILE A 17 6.27 10.55 -13.46
CA ILE A 17 5.78 11.36 -12.33
C ILE A 17 6.97 11.93 -11.54
N GLY A 18 8.13 11.25 -11.56
CA GLY A 18 9.40 11.81 -11.12
C GLY A 18 9.38 12.21 -9.65
N GLU A 19 9.56 13.51 -9.37
CA GLU A 19 9.66 14.06 -8.01
C GLU A 19 8.38 13.91 -7.18
N ALA A 20 7.22 13.76 -7.82
CA ALA A 20 5.97 13.50 -7.11
C ALA A 20 5.82 12.04 -6.64
N ALA A 21 6.69 11.13 -7.11
CA ALA A 21 6.79 9.77 -6.59
C ALA A 21 7.74 9.73 -5.39
N VAL A 22 7.16 9.60 -4.20
CA VAL A 22 7.87 9.50 -2.93
C VAL A 22 8.36 8.07 -2.73
N ARG A 23 9.60 7.91 -2.26
CA ARG A 23 10.10 6.61 -1.78
C ARG A 23 9.52 6.35 -0.39
N ALA A 24 8.84 5.23 -0.25
CA ALA A 24 8.26 4.77 1.01
C ALA A 24 8.69 3.33 1.28
N THR A 25 8.47 2.86 2.51
CA THR A 25 8.72 1.47 2.90
C THR A 25 7.40 0.87 3.39
N LEU A 26 7.01 -0.25 2.80
CA LEU A 26 5.93 -1.07 3.30
C LEU A 26 6.51 -2.07 4.30
N ARG A 27 6.04 -2.03 5.54
CA ARG A 27 6.41 -2.97 6.60
C ARG A 27 5.24 -3.88 6.90
N GLN A 28 5.43 -5.17 6.65
CA GLN A 28 4.43 -6.21 6.90
C GLN A 28 4.76 -6.96 8.18
N LYS A 29 3.76 -7.10 9.03
CA LYS A 29 3.81 -7.93 10.23
C LYS A 29 3.27 -9.32 9.88
N THR A 30 4.12 -10.34 10.02
CA THR A 30 3.70 -11.74 9.96
C THR A 30 3.82 -12.34 11.35
N GLN A 31 2.68 -12.71 11.93
CA GLN A 31 2.68 -13.59 13.09
C GLN A 31 2.89 -15.02 12.59
N SER A 32 3.93 -15.68 13.10
CA SER A 32 4.13 -17.11 12.87
C SER A 32 2.91 -17.88 13.39
N ALA A 33 2.57 -19.00 12.75
CA ALA A 33 1.49 -19.86 13.23
C ALA A 33 1.74 -20.23 14.70
N TYR A 34 0.75 -19.96 15.55
CA TYR A 34 0.87 -20.21 16.99
C TYR A 34 1.01 -21.71 17.24
N GLU A 35 2.20 -22.15 17.66
CA GLU A 35 2.39 -23.45 18.28
C GLU A 35 2.14 -23.32 19.79
N PRO A 36 1.17 -24.05 20.37
CA PRO A 36 0.91 -24.03 21.80
C PRO A 36 2.19 -24.37 22.59
N GLY A 37 2.63 -23.43 23.44
CA GLY A 37 3.86 -23.57 24.24
C GLY A 37 5.07 -22.77 23.72
N SER A 38 4.94 -22.09 22.59
CA SER A 38 5.96 -21.17 22.07
C SER A 38 5.53 -19.70 22.20
N VAL A 39 6.49 -18.80 22.41
CA VAL A 39 6.25 -17.35 22.29
C VAL A 39 6.18 -17.04 20.80
N GLY A 40 5.03 -16.57 20.32
CA GLY A 40 4.85 -16.21 18.91
C GLY A 40 5.91 -15.20 18.48
N VAL A 41 6.77 -15.57 17.55
CA VAL A 41 7.78 -14.67 16.99
C VAL A 41 7.12 -13.86 15.88
N GLU A 42 6.98 -12.55 16.12
CA GLU A 42 6.58 -11.58 15.11
C GLU A 42 7.76 -11.37 14.16
N THR A 43 7.54 -11.63 12.88
CA THR A 43 8.52 -11.32 11.84
C THR A 43 8.09 -10.03 11.14
N LEU A 44 9.03 -9.09 11.01
CA LEU A 44 8.84 -7.86 10.26
C LEU A 44 9.53 -8.00 8.90
N SER A 45 8.79 -7.75 7.83
CA SER A 45 9.34 -7.66 6.47
C SER A 45 9.23 -6.22 5.99
N GLU A 46 10.32 -5.63 5.53
CA GLU A 46 10.36 -4.27 5.00
C GLU A 46 10.64 -4.31 3.49
N THR A 47 9.76 -3.69 2.71
CA THR A 47 9.89 -3.61 1.25
C THR A 47 9.87 -2.15 0.81
N ALA A 48 10.91 -1.72 0.11
CA ALA A 48 10.94 -0.39 -0.50
C ALA A 48 9.94 -0.31 -1.66
N ILE A 49 9.15 0.76 -1.69
CA ILE A 49 8.09 1.00 -2.67
C ILE A 49 8.12 2.44 -3.17
N ARG A 50 7.42 2.68 -4.29
CA ARG A 50 7.17 4.02 -4.79
C ARG A 50 5.71 4.39 -4.55
N LEU A 51 5.49 5.60 -4.07
CA LEU A 51 4.18 6.08 -3.66
C LEU A 51 3.90 7.44 -4.31
N VAL A 52 2.71 7.61 -4.87
CA VAL A 52 2.22 8.90 -5.37
C VAL A 52 0.95 9.27 -4.61
N ARG A 53 0.97 10.40 -3.90
CA ARG A 53 -0.20 10.90 -3.17
C ARG A 53 -1.29 11.35 -4.16
N THR A 54 -2.54 11.08 -3.81
CA THR A 54 -3.70 11.44 -4.64
C THR A 54 -4.74 12.20 -3.80
N GLU A 55 -5.50 13.10 -4.44
CA GLU A 55 -6.48 13.94 -3.74
C GLU A 55 -7.83 13.22 -3.49
N LYS A 56 -8.19 12.18 -4.29
CA LYS A 56 -9.23 11.14 -4.02
C LYS A 56 -9.45 10.17 -5.21
N SER A 57 -9.65 8.86 -4.98
CA SER A 57 -10.75 8.05 -5.58
C SER A 57 -10.76 6.54 -5.21
N LEU A 58 -11.25 6.17 -4.03
CA LEU A 58 -11.75 4.81 -3.74
C LEU A 58 -13.10 4.57 -4.46
N ARG A 59 -13.09 4.36 -5.78
CA ARG A 59 -14.25 4.43 -6.72
C ARG A 59 -15.65 4.37 -6.05
N ASP A 60 -16.09 5.55 -5.61
CA ASP A 60 -17.36 5.93 -4.97
C ASP A 60 -17.90 5.06 -3.82
N SER A 61 -17.47 5.48 -2.62
CA SER A 61 -18.02 5.24 -1.28
C SER A 61 -19.53 4.95 -1.20
N LYS A 62 -19.91 3.67 -1.09
CA LYS A 62 -21.15 3.24 -0.40
C LYS A 62 -20.79 2.51 0.89
N ASN A 63 -20.47 3.29 1.93
CA ASN A 63 -20.60 2.97 3.36
C ASN A 63 -19.71 3.95 4.14
N VAL A 64 -20.20 5.17 4.38
CA VAL A 64 -19.71 5.94 5.53
C VAL A 64 -20.92 6.47 6.28
N ALA A 65 -21.54 5.56 7.05
CA ALA A 65 -22.35 5.94 8.20
C ALA A 65 -21.40 5.90 9.41
N GLY A 66 -20.74 7.01 9.71
CA GLY A 66 -19.83 7.11 10.84
C GLY A 66 -19.31 8.53 11.04
N SER A 67 -19.43 9.04 12.27
CA SER A 67 -19.13 10.43 12.64
C SER A 67 -17.67 10.81 12.43
N VAL A 68 -17.45 12.01 11.89
CA VAL A 68 -16.13 12.61 11.62
C VAL A 68 -15.51 13.13 12.92
N ILE A 69 -14.72 12.30 13.61
CA ILE A 69 -13.79 12.73 14.68
C ILE A 69 -12.52 11.85 14.67
N THR A 70 -11.83 11.74 13.53
CA THR A 70 -10.56 11.01 13.40
C THR A 70 -9.64 11.69 12.38
N ALA A 71 -8.33 11.43 12.48
CA ALA A 71 -7.24 11.99 11.67
C ALA A 71 -7.54 12.01 10.15
N PRO A 72 -6.94 12.92 9.35
CA PRO A 72 -7.24 13.01 7.93
C PRO A 72 -6.85 11.73 7.20
N TYR A 73 -7.80 11.12 6.49
CA TYR A 73 -7.51 10.01 5.58
C TYR A 73 -6.65 10.47 4.41
N HIS A 74 -5.60 9.70 4.10
CA HIS A 74 -4.74 9.93 2.96
C HIS A 74 -4.93 8.85 1.90
N TYR A 75 -4.81 9.23 0.63
CA TYR A 75 -4.91 8.33 -0.52
C TYR A 75 -3.62 8.34 -1.33
N ALA A 76 -3.24 7.19 -1.87
CA ALA A 76 -2.10 7.09 -2.75
C ALA A 76 -2.18 5.90 -3.72
N LEU A 77 -1.42 6.01 -4.80
CA LEU A 77 -1.04 4.88 -5.63
C LEU A 77 0.33 4.36 -5.19
N ILE A 78 0.42 3.04 -4.99
CA ILE A 78 1.64 2.34 -4.65
C ILE A 78 2.03 1.41 -5.79
N GLU A 79 3.29 1.48 -6.18
CA GLU A 79 3.92 0.48 -7.03
C GLU A 79 4.77 -0.47 -6.16
N CYS A 80 4.45 -1.75 -6.20
CA CYS A 80 5.18 -2.79 -5.47
C CYS A 80 5.06 -4.14 -6.18
N GLU A 81 6.18 -4.78 -6.53
CA GLU A 81 6.16 -6.06 -7.26
C GLU A 81 6.41 -7.28 -6.39
N SER A 82 7.09 -7.10 -5.26
CA SER A 82 7.61 -8.20 -4.45
C SER A 82 6.65 -8.65 -3.36
N VAL A 83 5.72 -7.78 -2.97
CA VAL A 83 4.75 -8.06 -1.91
C VAL A 83 3.38 -7.49 -2.26
N VAL A 84 2.34 -8.14 -1.76
CA VAL A 84 0.96 -7.66 -1.89
C VAL A 84 0.64 -6.87 -0.62
N PRO A 85 0.38 -5.55 -0.71
CA PRO A 85 -0.02 -4.77 0.46
C PRO A 85 -1.39 -5.23 0.96
N LYS A 86 -1.57 -5.20 2.28
CA LYS A 86 -2.85 -5.51 2.95
C LYS A 86 -3.20 -4.45 3.99
N ALA A 87 -4.44 -4.46 4.45
CA ALA A 87 -4.83 -3.68 5.61
C ALA A 87 -3.99 -4.10 6.83
N ASP A 88 -3.77 -3.15 7.74
CA ASP A 88 -2.92 -3.25 8.94
C ASP A 88 -1.41 -3.34 8.68
N ASP A 89 -0.96 -3.30 7.43
CA ASP A 89 0.46 -3.08 7.12
C ASP A 89 0.86 -1.64 7.49
N ASP A 90 2.11 -1.48 7.92
CA ASP A 90 2.67 -0.15 8.22
C ASP A 90 3.29 0.45 6.94
N LEU A 91 2.97 1.70 6.66
CA LEU A 91 3.52 2.49 5.57
C LEU A 91 4.43 3.57 6.15
N LEU A 92 5.73 3.46 5.91
CA LEU A 92 6.73 4.41 6.37
C LEU A 92 7.04 5.41 5.25
N ILE A 93 6.78 6.70 5.50
CA ILE A 93 7.07 7.79 4.57
C ILE A 93 8.02 8.76 5.30
N GLY A 94 9.30 8.71 4.97
CA GLY A 94 10.31 9.46 5.73
C GLY A 94 10.44 8.92 7.15
N SER A 95 10.21 9.77 8.16
CA SER A 95 10.20 9.39 9.58
C SER A 95 8.82 8.99 10.10
N ASP A 96 7.78 9.23 9.31
CA ASP A 96 6.40 9.05 9.76
C ASP A 96 5.93 7.63 9.45
N VAL A 97 5.16 7.06 10.39
CA VAL A 97 4.55 5.75 10.25
C VAL A 97 3.05 5.93 10.15
N PHE A 98 2.49 5.39 9.08
CA PHE A 98 1.05 5.34 8.81
C PHE A 98 0.59 3.89 8.77
N THR A 99 -0.69 3.65 9.01
CA THR A 99 -1.30 2.32 8.88
C THR A 99 -2.17 2.26 7.64
N LEU A 100 -1.99 1.21 6.83
CA LEU A 100 -2.87 0.94 5.70
C LEU A 100 -4.24 0.49 6.21
N LEU A 101 -5.28 1.22 5.82
CA LEU A 101 -6.67 0.90 6.19
C LEU A 101 -7.38 0.12 5.09
N GLN A 102 -7.07 0.43 3.83
CA GLN A 102 -7.68 -0.23 2.67
C GLN A 102 -6.68 -0.30 1.52
N VAL A 103 -6.72 -1.42 0.79
CA VAL A 103 -5.87 -1.67 -0.39
C VAL A 103 -6.75 -2.26 -1.50
N ILE A 104 -6.65 -1.71 -2.71
CA ILE A 104 -7.34 -2.19 -3.91
C ILE A 104 -6.32 -2.38 -5.02
N VAL A 105 -6.37 -3.51 -5.74
CA VAL A 105 -5.56 -3.71 -6.95
C VAL A 105 -6.08 -2.79 -8.04
N ALA A 106 -5.22 -1.90 -8.52
CA ALA A 106 -5.56 -0.91 -9.54
C ALA A 106 -5.10 -1.32 -10.95
N ASP A 107 -4.19 -2.30 -11.06
CA ASP A 107 -3.88 -2.90 -12.35
C ASP A 107 -4.83 -4.04 -12.75
N THR A 108 -4.88 -4.34 -14.04
CA THR A 108 -5.73 -5.42 -14.59
C THR A 108 -5.05 -6.80 -14.47
N GLY A 109 -4.51 -7.14 -13.30
CA GLY A 109 -3.97 -8.47 -12.97
C GLY A 109 -2.45 -8.65 -13.11
N ALA A 110 -1.68 -7.56 -13.15
CA ALA A 110 -0.23 -7.61 -13.09
C ALA A 110 0.30 -7.74 -11.66
N GLY A 111 -0.48 -7.29 -10.66
CA GLY A 111 -0.17 -7.40 -9.24
C GLY A 111 0.99 -6.51 -8.81
N ILE A 112 1.07 -5.31 -9.38
CA ILE A 112 2.14 -4.35 -9.13
C ILE A 112 1.66 -2.94 -8.77
N LEU A 113 0.40 -2.60 -9.07
CA LEU A 113 -0.18 -1.28 -8.82
C LEU A 113 -1.38 -1.39 -7.89
N TYR A 114 -1.33 -0.64 -6.81
CA TYR A 114 -2.34 -0.65 -5.76
C TYR A 114 -2.80 0.77 -5.45
N GLU A 115 -4.09 0.95 -5.21
CA GLU A 115 -4.64 2.15 -4.60
C GLU A 115 -4.85 1.89 -3.11
N VAL A 116 -4.38 2.80 -2.27
CA VAL A 116 -4.42 2.64 -0.82
C VAL A 116 -5.03 3.83 -0.10
N CYS A 117 -5.66 3.55 1.03
CA CYS A 117 -6.07 4.51 2.04
C CYS A 117 -5.25 4.26 3.32
N TYR A 118 -4.71 5.32 3.92
CA TYR A 118 -3.88 5.23 5.13
C TYR A 118 -4.11 6.41 6.08
N GLN A 119 -3.79 6.20 7.36
CA GLN A 119 -3.82 7.23 8.41
C GLN A 119 -2.62 7.12 9.36
#